data_AF-A0A968LSA2-F1
#
_entry.id   AF-A0A968LSA2-F1
#
_cell.length_a   1.000
_cell.length_b   1.000
_cell.length_c   1.000
_cell.angle_alpha   90.00
_cell.angle_beta   90.00
_cell.angle_gamma   90.00
#
_symmetry.space_group_name_H-M   'P 1'
#
loop_
_entity.id
_entity.type
_entity.pdbx_description
1 polymer ?
#
loop_
_entity_poly.entity_id
_entity_poly.type
_entity_poly.pdbx_seq_one_letter_code
_entity_poly.pdbx_strand_id
1 'polypeptide(L)'
;MVVLASVRPSLWSRVRNKTTRPLLRTANPRETLRALFEVRTPVYALADLAVDAEPDLSVDAMARKVEAALVQHRPDVLEAR
;
A
#
# COMPACT_ATOMS: atom_id res chain seq x y z
N MET A 1 -8.17 -7.06 -8.43
CA MET A 1 -8.44 -5.71 -7.88
C MET A 1 -7.56 -5.46 -6.66
N VAL A 2 -6.33 -4.96 -6.85
CA VAL A 2 -5.44 -4.56 -5.76
C VAL A 2 -4.81 -3.24 -6.16
N VAL A 3 -5.15 -2.16 -5.47
CA VAL A 3 -4.53 -0.85 -5.62
C VAL A 3 -3.21 -0.87 -4.86
N LEU A 4 -2.08 -0.72 -5.55
CA LEU A 4 -0.79 -0.59 -4.88
C LEU A 4 -0.59 0.85 -4.43
N ALA A 5 -0.78 1.11 -3.14
CA ALA A 5 -0.32 2.32 -2.46
C ALA A 5 1.21 2.25 -2.30
N SER A 6 1.96 2.67 -3.31
CA SER A 6 3.43 2.68 -3.25
C SER A 6 3.91 3.85 -2.38
N VAL A 7 3.95 3.66 -1.06
CA VAL A 7 4.58 4.62 -0.13
C VAL A 7 6.10 4.43 -0.16
N ARG A 8 6.84 5.42 -0.65
CA ARG A 8 8.27 5.63 -0.31
C ARG A 8 8.52 7.10 -0.01
N PRO A 9 9.25 7.48 1.07
CA PRO A 9 10.16 6.66 1.87
C PRO A 9 9.71 6.40 3.32
N SER A 10 10.10 5.21 3.80
CA SER A 10 9.99 4.68 5.16
C SER A 10 8.62 4.12 5.59
N LEU A 11 8.15 3.07 4.89
CA LEU A 11 7.20 2.11 5.47
C LEU A 11 7.65 1.70 6.90
N TRP A 12 8.96 1.57 7.09
CA TRP A 12 9.62 1.41 8.39
C TRP A 12 9.15 2.39 9.47
N SER A 13 9.07 3.69 9.17
CA SER A 13 8.66 4.73 10.15
C SER A 13 7.23 4.54 10.62
N ARG A 14 6.35 3.97 9.79
CA ARG A 14 4.94 3.70 10.13
C ARG A 14 4.76 2.39 10.93
N VAL A 15 5.72 1.46 10.85
CA VAL A 15 5.59 0.12 11.44
C VAL A 15 6.47 -0.11 12.66
N ARG A 16 7.56 0.66 12.82
CA ARG A 16 8.56 0.52 13.90
C ARG A 16 8.00 0.59 15.32
N ASN A 17 6.89 1.32 15.53
CA ASN A 17 6.29 1.50 16.86
C ASN A 17 5.07 0.60 17.11
N LYS A 18 4.72 -0.32 16.19
CA LYS A 18 3.55 -1.20 16.31
C LYS A 18 3.97 -2.61 16.72
N THR A 19 3.83 -2.92 18.01
CA THR A 19 4.12 -4.25 18.61
C THR A 19 3.10 -5.33 18.22
N THR A 20 1.97 -4.94 17.63
CA THR A 20 0.89 -5.83 17.17
C THR A 20 1.15 -6.50 15.82
N ARG A 21 2.39 -6.51 15.32
CA ARG A 21 2.76 -7.14 14.04
C ARG A 21 3.57 -8.42 14.27
N PRO A 22 2.93 -9.61 14.37
CA PRO A 22 3.60 -10.89 14.62
C PRO A 22 4.75 -11.15 13.65
N LEU A 23 4.56 -10.80 12.37
CA LEU A 23 5.54 -11.02 11.29
C LEU A 23 6.80 -10.16 11.40
N LEU A 24 6.81 -9.11 12.22
CA LEU A 24 7.98 -8.24 12.43
C LEU A 24 8.63 -8.44 13.82
N ARG A 25 8.20 -9.43 14.60
CA ARG A 25 8.80 -9.79 15.90
C ARG A 25 10.03 -10.68 15.71
N THR A 26 10.98 -10.21 14.92
CA THR A 26 12.23 -10.90 14.56
C THR A 26 13.44 -10.11 15.03
N ALA A 27 14.61 -10.73 15.12
CA ALA A 27 15.85 -10.05 15.53
C ALA A 27 16.23 -8.84 14.64
N ASN A 28 15.93 -8.90 13.33
CA ASN A 28 16.15 -7.80 12.40
C ASN A 28 14.85 -7.44 11.63
N PRO A 29 13.95 -6.65 12.23
CA PRO A 29 12.64 -6.33 11.65
C PRO A 29 12.71 -5.53 10.35
N ARG A 30 13.81 -4.78 10.11
CA ARG A 30 14.04 -4.07 8.84
C ARG A 30 14.33 -5.05 7.71
N GLU A 31 15.16 -6.04 7.98
CA GLU A 31 15.51 -7.08 7.00
C GLU A 31 14.32 -7.98 6.71
N THR A 32 13.56 -8.40 7.72
CA THR A 32 12.30 -9.14 7.53
C THR A 32 11.31 -8.35 6.68
N LEU A 33 11.19 -7.03 6.91
CA LEU A 33 10.34 -6.18 6.09
C LEU A 33 10.81 -6.11 4.63
N ARG A 34 12.13 -5.99 4.40
CA ARG A 34 12.72 -5.99 3.05
C ARG A 34 12.44 -7.31 2.33
N ALA A 35 12.70 -8.44 2.99
CA ALA A 35 12.45 -9.76 2.42
C ALA A 35 10.96 -9.97 2.10
N LEU A 36 10.05 -9.55 3.00
CA LEU A 36 8.61 -9.59 2.75
C LEU A 36 8.19 -8.69 1.58
N PHE A 37 8.81 -7.52 1.44
CA PHE A 37 8.56 -6.63 0.32
C PHE A 37 9.01 -7.28 -0.98
N GLU A 38 10.25 -7.76 -1.05
CA GLU A 38 10.82 -8.41 -2.25
C GLU A 38 10.00 -9.62 -2.72
N VAL A 39 9.54 -10.47 -1.80
CA VAL A 39 8.68 -11.62 -2.14
C VAL A 39 7.32 -11.18 -2.67
N ARG A 40 6.77 -10.06 -2.19
CA ARG A 40 5.41 -9.60 -2.54
C ARG A 40 5.38 -8.60 -3.69
N THR A 41 6.48 -7.92 -3.99
CA THR A 41 6.57 -6.94 -5.07
C THR A 41 6.15 -7.53 -6.43
N PRO A 42 6.55 -8.75 -6.83
CA PRO A 42 6.10 -9.34 -8.09
C PRO A 42 4.57 -9.51 -8.13
N VAL A 43 3.96 -9.89 -7.01
CA VAL A 43 2.50 -10.04 -6.91
C VAL A 43 1.79 -8.69 -6.99
N TYR A 44 2.32 -7.67 -6.30
CA TYR A 44 1.78 -6.31 -6.35
C TYR A 44 1.96 -5.65 -7.72
N ALA A 45 2.99 -6.04 -8.48
CA ALA A 45 3.21 -5.57 -9.85
C ALA A 45 2.18 -6.11 -10.85
N LEU A 46 1.43 -7.15 -10.50
CA LEU A 46 0.32 -7.67 -11.32
C LEU A 46 -0.97 -6.82 -11.21
N ALA A 47 -0.95 -5.73 -10.43
CA ALA A 47 -2.09 -4.85 -10.30
C ALA A 47 -2.40 -4.14 -11.63
N ASP A 48 -3.66 -4.18 -12.06
CA ASP A 48 -4.14 -3.45 -13.24
C ASP A 48 -4.01 -1.91 -13.09
N LEU A 49 -4.00 -1.42 -11.85
CA LEU A 49 -3.91 0.00 -11.52
C LEU A 49 -3.05 0.21 -10.26
N ALA A 50 -2.05 1.08 -10.37
CA ALA A 50 -1.23 1.52 -9.24
C ALA A 50 -1.54 2.99 -8.94
N VAL A 51 -1.69 3.33 -7.65
CA VAL A 51 -1.94 4.70 -7.19
C VAL A 51 -0.91 5.05 -6.14
N ASP A 52 -0.01 5.97 -6.45
CA ASP A 52 1.03 6.37 -5.52
C ASP A 52 0.45 7.04 -4.28
N ALA A 53 0.89 6.58 -3.12
CA ALA A 53 0.45 7.10 -1.84
C ALA A 53 1.41 8.17 -1.34
N GLU A 54 0.88 9.37 -1.14
CA GLU A 54 1.67 10.51 -0.69
C GLU A 54 1.67 10.57 0.84
N PRO A 55 2.82 10.85 1.47
CA PRO A 55 2.94 10.86 2.92
C PRO A 55 2.09 11.95 3.59
N ASP A 56 1.82 13.03 2.88
CA ASP A 56 1.13 14.23 3.40
C ASP A 56 -0.40 14.20 3.18
N LEU A 57 -0.92 13.17 2.48
CA LEU A 57 -2.35 12.98 2.29
C LEU A 57 -2.99 12.37 3.55
N SER A 58 -4.11 12.95 3.99
CA SER A 58 -4.98 12.30 4.96
C SER A 58 -5.59 11.01 4.39
N VAL A 59 -6.09 10.14 5.26
CA VAL A 59 -6.75 8.89 4.84
C VAL A 59 -7.90 9.17 3.87
N ASP A 60 -8.73 10.17 4.18
CA ASP A 60 -9.87 10.55 3.32
C ASP A 60 -9.41 11.14 1.98
N ALA A 61 -8.33 11.92 1.97
CA ALA A 61 -7.79 12.49 0.75
C ALA A 61 -7.17 11.40 -0.15
N MET A 62 -6.50 10.42 0.46
CA MET A 62 -6.00 9.24 -0.25
C MET A 62 -7.16 8.39 -0.80
N ALA A 63 -8.25 8.22 -0.04
CA ALA A 63 -9.43 7.50 -0.50
C ALA A 63 -10.06 8.16 -1.73
N ARG A 64 -10.24 9.48 -1.72
CA ARG A 64 -10.72 10.25 -2.88
C ARG A 64 -9.78 10.14 -4.09
N LYS A 65 -8.47 10.14 -3.87
CA LYS A 65 -7.48 9.93 -4.95
C LYS A 65 -7.64 8.55 -5.60
N VAL A 66 -7.83 7.51 -4.79
CA VAL A 66 -8.07 6.15 -5.28
C VAL A 66 -9.40 6.07 -6.04
N GLU A 67 -10.47 6.66 -5.50
CA GLU A 67 -11.77 6.72 -6.15
C GLU A 67 -11.69 7.40 -7.52
N ALA A 68 -11.02 8.55 -7.61
CA ALA A 68 -10.82 9.24 -8.89
C ALA A 68 -10.04 8.38 -9.90
N ALA A 69 -8.99 7.68 -9.47
CA ALA A 69 -8.24 6.78 -10.33
C ALA A 69 -9.08 5.57 -10.79
N LEU A 70 -9.94 5.05 -9.92
CA LEU A 70 -10.87 3.97 -10.25
C LEU A 70 -11.93 4.43 -11.26
N VAL A 71 -12.56 5.60 -11.06
CA VAL A 71 -13.53 6.15 -12.03
C VAL A 71 -12.89 6.32 -13.42
N GLN A 72 -11.64 6.78 -13.47
CA GLN A 72 -10.95 7.04 -14.73
C GLN A 72 -10.52 5.78 -15.48
N HIS A 73 -10.05 4.76 -14.75
CA HIS A 73 -9.42 3.58 -15.37
C HIS A 73 -10.22 2.29 -15.25
N ARG A 74 -11.12 2.19 -14.26
CA ARG A 74 -11.89 0.99 -13.90
C ARG A 74 -13.30 1.34 -13.38
N PRO A 75 -14.16 1.99 -14.19
CA PRO A 75 -15.52 2.31 -13.78
C PRO A 75 -16.38 1.05 -13.51
N ASP A 76 -15.93 -0.13 -13.98
CA ASP A 76 -16.54 -1.44 -13.75
C ASP A 76 -16.48 -1.91 -12.29
N VAL A 77 -15.58 -1.32 -11.49
CA VAL A 77 -15.32 -1.73 -10.10
C VAL A 77 -16.23 -1.02 -9.10
N LEU A 78 -16.74 0.16 -9.44
CA LEU A 78 -17.55 0.97 -8.53
C LEU A 78 -19.01 0.55 -8.63
N GLU A 79 -19.63 0.23 -7.49
CA GLU A 79 -21.08 0.05 -7.43
C GLU A 79 -21.76 1.40 -7.73
N ALA A 80 -22.61 1.42 -8.75
CA ALA A 80 -23.49 2.55 -9.00
C ALA A 80 -24.48 2.65 -7.84
N ARG A 81 -24.37 3.72 -7.04
CA ARG A 81 -25.26 3.99 -5.92
C ARG A 81 -26.52 4.72 -6.36
#